data_AF-A0A2V9XYC3-F1
#
_entry.id   AF-A0A2V9XYC3-F1
#
_cell.length_a   1.000
_cell.length_b   1.000
_cell.length_c   1.000
_cell.angle_alpha   90.00
_cell.angle_beta   90.00
_cell.angle_gamma   90.00
#
_symmetry.space_group_name_H-M   'P 1'
#
loop_
_entity.id
_entity.type
_entity.pdbx_description
1 polymer ?
#
loop_
_entity_poly.entity_id
_entity_poly.type
_entity_poly.pdbx_seq_one_letter_code
_entity_poly.pdbx_strand_id
1 'polypeptide(L)' 'DTGRLQSVTREENPLYYDLIKAFQRKTGIPVILNTSFNENEPIVCAPDQAIDCFKRTRVDALAIGPFLAMKSEN' A
#
# COMPACT_ATOMS: atom_id res chain seq x y z
N ASP A 1 -17.73 -5.79 -11.06
CA ASP A 1 -18.25 -6.18 -9.74
C ASP A 1 -17.69 -7.49 -9.20
N THR A 2 -16.37 -7.71 -9.33
CA THR A 2 -15.69 -8.83 -8.67
C THR A 2 -14.29 -8.38 -8.25
N GLY A 3 -13.90 -8.72 -7.01
CA GLY A 3 -12.51 -8.62 -6.56
C GLY A 3 -11.78 -9.92 -6.88
N ARG A 4 -10.49 -9.84 -7.22
CA ARG A 4 -9.65 -11.03 -7.38
C ARG A 4 -8.91 -11.31 -6.07
N LEU A 5 -9.18 -12.45 -5.46
CA LEU A 5 -8.48 -12.86 -4.24
C LEU A 5 -7.00 -13.11 -4.55
N GLN A 6 -6.13 -12.46 -3.77
CA GLN A 6 -4.70 -12.73 -3.71
C GLN A 6 -4.37 -13.18 -2.28
N SER A 7 -3.99 -14.44 -2.12
CA SER A 7 -3.45 -14.93 -0.86
C SER A 7 -1.99 -14.52 -0.72
N VAL A 8 -1.57 -14.19 0.50
CA VAL A 8 -0.20 -13.83 0.84
C VAL A 8 0.24 -14.70 2.00
N THR A 9 1.34 -15.43 1.83
CA THR A 9 1.98 -16.18 2.93
C THR A 9 3.08 -15.34 3.57
N ARG A 10 3.46 -15.67 4.79
CA ARG A 10 4.52 -14.94 5.50
C ARG A 10 5.89 -15.21 4.87
N GLU A 11 6.07 -16.40 4.30
CA GLU A 11 7.28 -16.84 3.63
C GLU A 11 7.55 -16.05 2.35
N GLU A 12 6.50 -15.72 1.58
CA GLU A 12 6.61 -14.97 0.32
C GLU A 12 6.82 -13.46 0.54
N ASN A 13 6.09 -12.87 1.49
CA ASN A 13 6.20 -11.44 1.77
C ASN A 13 5.92 -11.14 3.26
N PRO A 14 6.94 -11.23 4.13
CA PRO A 14 6.78 -11.06 5.56
C PRO A 14 6.16 -9.71 5.95
N LEU A 15 6.61 -8.62 5.31
CA LEU A 15 6.14 -7.27 5.61
C LEU A 15 4.66 -7.09 5.27
N TYR A 16 4.24 -7.55 4.09
CA TYR A 16 2.85 -7.41 3.66
C TYR A 16 1.92 -8.34 4.43
N TYR A 17 2.39 -9.56 4.78
CA TYR A 17 1.68 -10.46 5.67
C TYR A 17 1.47 -9.83 7.07
N ASP A 18 2.55 -9.30 7.66
CA ASP A 18 2.50 -8.70 9.00
C ASP A 18 1.60 -7.44 9.03
N LEU A 19 1.54 -6.68 7.91
CA LEU A 19 0.58 -5.59 7.71
C LEU A 19 -0.87 -6.08 7.74
N ILE A 20 -1.21 -7.12 6.96
CA ILE A 20 -2.56 -7.69 6.93
C ILE A 20 -2.94 -8.24 8.32
N LYS A 21 -2.01 -8.89 9.02
CA LYS A 21 -2.21 -9.34 10.41
C LYS A 21 -2.43 -8.20 11.37
N ALA A 22 -1.71 -7.08 11.22
CA ALA A 22 -1.91 -5.89 12.05
C ALA A 22 -3.30 -5.26 11.80
N PHE A 23 -3.74 -5.23 10.55
CA PHE A 23 -5.09 -4.80 10.19
C PHE A 23 -6.15 -5.71 10.82
N GLN A 24 -6.00 -7.04 10.72
CA GLN A 24 -6.88 -8.01 11.38
C GLN A 24 -6.98 -7.79 12.89
N ARG A 25 -5.86 -7.53 13.59
CA ARG A 25 -5.88 -7.27 15.03
C ARG A 25 -6.70 -6.04 15.40
N LYS A 26 -6.80 -5.05 14.50
CA LYS A 26 -7.55 -3.80 14.72
C LYS A 26 -9.02 -3.93 14.31
N THR A 27 -9.33 -4.65 13.25
CA THR A 27 -10.66 -4.63 12.61
C THR A 27 -11.42 -5.96 12.71
N GLY A 28 -10.74 -7.05 13.08
CA GLY A 28 -11.25 -8.42 12.98
C GLY A 28 -11.20 -9.01 11.57
N ILE A 29 -10.87 -8.22 10.54
CA ILE A 29 -10.92 -8.61 9.13
C ILE A 29 -9.49 -8.74 8.57
N PRO A 30 -9.06 -9.92 8.11
CA PRO A 30 -7.71 -10.13 7.57
C PRO A 30 -7.60 -9.85 6.06
N VAL A 31 -8.23 -8.79 5.57
CA VAL A 31 -8.27 -8.47 4.13
C VAL A 31 -8.06 -6.97 3.95
N ILE A 32 -7.19 -6.62 2.99
CA ILE A 32 -6.96 -5.25 2.54
C ILE A 32 -7.22 -5.15 1.03
N LEU A 33 -7.62 -3.96 0.57
CA LEU A 33 -7.74 -3.67 -0.85
C LEU A 33 -6.35 -3.36 -1.41
N ASN A 34 -5.91 -4.15 -2.39
CA ASN A 34 -4.66 -3.93 -3.12
C ASN A 34 -4.98 -3.43 -4.54
N THR A 35 -4.51 -2.24 -4.88
CA THR A 35 -4.63 -1.66 -6.23
C THR A 35 -3.27 -1.18 -6.72
N SER A 36 -3.13 -0.99 -8.03
CA SER A 36 -1.88 -0.51 -8.61
C SER A 36 -1.52 0.87 -8.07
N PHE A 37 -0.27 1.04 -7.64
CA PHE A 37 0.25 2.35 -7.30
C PHE A 37 0.75 3.06 -8.55
N ASN A 38 -0.15 3.81 -9.19
CA ASN A 38 0.09 4.64 -10.38
C ASN A 38 -0.98 5.74 -10.51
N GLU A 39 -0.74 6.69 -11.42
CA GLU A 39 -1.70 7.74 -11.78
C GLU A 39 -1.72 7.92 -13.31
N ASN A 40 -2.45 7.06 -14.02
CA ASN A 40 -2.50 7.00 -15.51
C ASN A 40 -1.13 6.82 -16.20
N GLU A 41 -0.13 6.37 -15.44
CA GLU A 41 1.24 6.10 -15.85
C GLU A 41 1.60 4.62 -15.55
N PRO A 42 2.74 4.11 -16.01
CA PRO A 42 3.24 2.81 -15.57
C PRO A 42 3.31 2.70 -14.04
N ILE A 43 3.26 1.46 -13.53
CA ILE A 43 3.46 1.21 -12.10
C ILE A 43 4.82 1.77 -11.68
N VAL A 44 4.83 2.45 -10.53
CA VAL A 44 6.04 3.01 -9.92
C VAL A 44 7.10 1.94 -9.71
N CYS A 45 8.33 2.20 -10.18
CA CYS A 45 9.47 1.29 -10.07
C CYS A 45 10.69 1.91 -9.36
N ALA A 46 10.65 3.21 -9.04
CA ALA A 46 11.76 3.92 -8.39
C ALA A 46 11.25 4.85 -7.25
N PRO A 47 12.07 5.13 -6.22
CA PRO A 47 11.65 5.93 -5.08
C PRO A 47 11.19 7.36 -5.41
N ASP A 48 11.85 8.01 -6.36
CA ASP A 48 11.48 9.33 -6.89
C ASP A 48 10.09 9.29 -7.55
N GLN A 49 9.82 8.28 -8.36
CA GLN A 49 8.50 8.05 -8.96
C GLN A 49 7.42 7.83 -7.89
N ALA A 50 7.74 7.10 -6.82
CA ALA A 50 6.82 6.87 -5.69
C ALA A 50 6.45 8.18 -4.99
N ILE A 51 7.46 9.03 -4.76
CA ILE A 51 7.29 10.34 -4.14
C ILE A 51 6.47 11.26 -5.04
N ASP A 52 6.75 11.30 -6.34
CA ASP A 52 6.03 12.16 -7.28
C ASP A 52 4.58 11.70 -7.49
N CYS A 53 4.34 10.38 -7.55
CA CYS A 53 2.98 9.82 -7.55
C CYS A 53 2.24 10.15 -6.24
N PHE A 54 2.91 10.01 -5.09
CA PHE A 54 2.34 10.37 -3.78
C PHE A 54 1.93 11.85 -3.71
N LYS A 55 2.77 12.76 -4.22
CA LYS A 55 2.46 14.19 -4.25
C LYS A 55 1.21 14.51 -5.06
N ARG A 56 1.05 13.88 -6.25
CA ARG A 56 -0.07 14.14 -7.17
C ARG A 56 -1.39 13.51 -6.75
N THR A 57 -1.34 12.27 -6.23
CA THR A 57 -2.53 11.51 -5.83
C THR A 57 -3.14 12.02 -4.52
N ARG A 58 -4.36 11.56 -4.19
CA ARG A 58 -5.05 11.91 -2.93
C ARG A 58 -4.79 10.94 -1.77
N VAL A 59 -3.79 10.07 -1.88
CA VAL A 59 -3.49 9.14 -0.79
C VAL A 59 -2.91 9.90 0.41
N ASP A 60 -3.29 9.49 1.63
CA ASP A 60 -2.96 10.22 2.86
C ASP A 60 -1.51 10.00 3.31
N ALA A 61 -0.96 8.82 3.03
CA ALA A 61 0.38 8.42 3.46
C ALA A 61 1.11 7.58 2.41
N LEU A 62 2.44 7.70 2.40
CA LEU A 62 3.37 6.87 1.64
C LEU A 62 4.33 6.17 2.61
N ALA A 63 4.28 4.84 2.63
CA ALA A 63 5.31 4.01 3.27
C ALA A 63 6.32 3.56 2.21
N ILE A 64 7.60 3.92 2.37
CA ILE A 64 8.67 3.55 1.46
C ILE A 64 9.94 3.17 2.23
N GLY A 65 10.35 1.91 2.13
CA GLY A 65 11.41 1.35 2.97
C GLY A 65 11.08 1.56 4.46
N PRO A 66 12.02 2.10 5.27
CA PRO A 66 11.80 2.37 6.69
C PRO A 66 11.09 3.71 6.98
N PHE A 67 10.64 4.44 5.95
CA PHE A 67 10.08 5.79 6.10
C PHE A 67 8.57 5.80 5.91
N LEU A 68 7.89 6.66 6.67
CA LEU A 68 6.48 6.98 6.52
C LEU A 68 6.33 8.49 6.31
N ALA A 69 5.85 8.89 5.14
CA ALA A 69 5.44 10.26 4.86
C ALA A 69 3.92 10.38 4.98
N MET A 70 3.45 11.44 5.63
CA MET A 70 2.03 11.76 5.75
C MET A 70 1.80 13.14 5.17
N LYS A 71 0.69 13.33 4.46
CA LYS A 71 0.25 14.68 4.10
C LYS A 71 -0.26 15.35 5.36
N SER A 72 0.31 16.51 5.69
CA SER A 72 -0.37 17.45 6.59
C SER A 72 -1.68 17.83 5.91
N GLU A 73 -2.79 17.85 6.64
CA GLU A 73 -4.12 18.15 6.08
C GLU A 73 -4.06 19.32 5.08
N ASN A 74 -4.72 19.15 3.93
CA ASN A 74 -4.94 20.24 2.96
C ASN A 74 -5.83 21.32 3.58
#